data_AF-A0A0Q5IV10-F1
#
_entry.id   AF-A0A0Q5IV10-F1
#
_cell.length_a   1.000
_cell.length_b   1.000
_cell.length_c   1.000
_cell.angle_alpha   90.00
_cell.angle_beta   90.00
_cell.angle_gamma   90.00
#
_symmetry.space_group_name_H-M   'P 1'
#
loop_
_entity.id
_entity.type
_entity.pdbx_description
1 polymer ?
#
loop_
_entity_poly.entity_id
_entity_poly.type
_entity_poly.pdbx_seq_one_letter_code
_entity_poly.pdbx_strand_id
1 'polypeptide(L)'
;MSRLKPSFVLNIREALEQSKFTPQDFEIELPTAGQVLVKIVFSHKSEYFLSLAETTKQERVTVETKYFQQSRTQQVVHTAYLLRLSPGEFKTQIETEISEPGDILREIPKWCNNIRADLYAVIPSRDPLEELRAKLNESIEGRIEDPNALFSEEELEAVDERFDKIFKEFVDLKEQLSLTQQQLSKIQAEFQEFKSSARVYPKGMWAKMTGNRFLGSTWKFVNTSEGRTFLFDQARRLLGQGD
;
A
#
# COMPACT_ATOMS: atom_id res chain seq x y z
N MET A 1 19.48 8.20 -38.31
CA MET A 1 18.96 7.99 -36.95
C MET A 1 17.55 8.53 -36.90
N SER A 2 16.59 7.73 -36.45
CA SER A 2 15.16 8.05 -36.45
C SER A 2 14.89 9.17 -35.45
N ARG A 3 14.13 10.19 -35.87
CA ARG A 3 13.65 11.26 -34.98
C ARG A 3 12.13 11.18 -34.89
N LEU A 4 11.60 11.40 -33.70
CA LEU A 4 10.15 11.54 -33.53
C LEU A 4 9.64 12.77 -34.26
N LYS A 5 8.46 12.66 -34.87
CA LYS A 5 7.81 13.78 -35.54
C LYS A 5 7.41 14.84 -34.51
N PRO A 6 7.51 16.16 -34.81
CA PRO A 6 7.05 17.21 -33.91
C PRO A 6 5.58 17.03 -33.47
N SER A 7 4.72 16.55 -34.38
CA SER A 7 3.32 16.22 -34.07
C SER A 7 3.20 15.12 -33.02
N PHE A 8 4.11 14.14 -33.02
CA PHE A 8 4.12 13.06 -32.05
C PHE A 8 4.58 13.54 -30.66
N VAL A 9 5.53 14.48 -30.62
CA VAL A 9 5.94 15.14 -29.36
C VAL A 9 4.79 15.95 -28.76
N LEU A 10 3.95 16.54 -29.60
CA LEU A 10 2.75 17.25 -29.15
C LEU A 10 1.73 16.28 -28.53
N ASN A 11 1.51 15.12 -29.15
CA ASN A 11 0.67 14.06 -28.57
C ASN A 11 1.20 13.54 -27.22
N ILE A 12 2.54 13.47 -27.05
CA ILE A 12 3.15 13.11 -25.76
C ILE A 12 2.80 14.17 -24.69
N ARG A 13 2.88 15.46 -25.03
CA ARG A 13 2.50 16.54 -24.12
C ARG A 13 1.02 16.47 -23.75
N GLU A 14 0.14 16.26 -24.73
CA GLU A 14 -1.30 16.08 -24.49
C GLU A 14 -1.58 14.86 -23.58
N ALA A 15 -0.87 13.75 -23.76
CA ALA A 15 -1.00 12.57 -22.90
C ALA A 15 -0.58 12.86 -21.44
N LEU A 16 0.41 13.74 -21.23
CA LEU A 16 0.80 14.20 -19.90
C LEU A 16 -0.26 15.14 -19.30
N GLU A 17 -0.89 16.01 -20.10
CA GLU A 17 -1.98 16.91 -19.66
C GLU A 17 -3.24 16.18 -19.24
N GLN A 18 -3.53 15.01 -19.82
CA GLN A 18 -4.67 14.19 -19.42
C GLN A 18 -4.51 13.59 -18.01
N SER A 19 -3.33 13.69 -17.42
CA SER A 19 -3.07 13.27 -16.04
C SER A 19 -3.44 14.37 -15.04
N LYS A 20 -3.22 14.11 -13.74
CA LYS A 20 -3.39 15.12 -12.68
C LYS A 20 -2.19 16.07 -12.55
N PHE A 21 -1.19 15.93 -13.41
CA PHE A 21 0.00 16.77 -13.47
C PHE A 21 -0.11 17.77 -14.62
N THR A 22 0.70 18.81 -14.55
CA THR A 22 0.84 19.79 -15.64
C THR A 22 2.04 19.45 -16.51
N PRO A 23 2.09 19.89 -17.78
CA PRO A 23 3.26 19.70 -18.65
C PRO A 23 4.55 20.31 -18.11
N GLN A 24 4.45 21.28 -17.18
CA GLN A 24 5.59 21.93 -16.54
C GLN A 24 6.23 21.04 -15.48
N ASP A 25 5.49 20.04 -14.98
CA ASP A 25 6.00 19.05 -14.04
C ASP A 25 6.90 18.01 -14.72
N PHE A 26 7.09 18.10 -16.05
CA PHE A 26 7.89 17.16 -16.81
C PHE A 26 8.92 17.86 -17.70
N GLU A 27 10.12 17.30 -17.73
CA GLU A 27 11.17 17.63 -18.69
C GLU A 27 11.19 16.57 -19.79
N ILE A 28 10.99 16.99 -21.04
CA ILE A 28 11.00 16.09 -22.22
C ILE A 28 12.33 16.28 -22.94
N GLU A 29 13.22 15.31 -22.78
CA GLU A 29 14.48 15.21 -23.50
C GLU A 29 14.29 14.44 -24.80
N LEU A 30 14.80 15.01 -25.91
CA LEU A 30 14.84 14.38 -27.23
C LEU A 30 16.31 14.18 -27.63
N PRO A 31 16.94 13.05 -27.23
CA PRO A 31 18.35 12.81 -27.50
C PRO A 31 18.64 12.85 -29.00
N THR A 32 19.66 13.61 -29.40
CA THR A 32 20.02 13.78 -30.82
C THR A 32 20.92 12.64 -31.33
N ALA A 33 21.50 11.86 -30.42
CA ALA A 33 22.38 10.73 -30.70
C ALA A 33 22.08 9.57 -29.74
N GLY A 34 22.09 8.33 -30.26
CA GLY A 34 21.84 7.11 -29.49
C GLY A 34 20.58 6.37 -29.93
N GLN A 35 20.25 5.33 -29.17
CA GLN A 35 19.06 4.49 -29.37
C GLN A 35 17.79 5.07 -28.73
N VAL A 36 17.92 6.07 -27.85
CA VAL A 36 16.78 6.66 -27.14
C VAL A 36 16.07 7.69 -28.02
N LEU A 37 14.77 7.49 -28.23
CA LEU A 37 13.89 8.36 -29.03
C LEU A 37 13.31 9.52 -28.22
N VAL A 38 12.90 9.25 -26.97
CA VAL A 38 12.38 10.25 -26.04
C VAL A 38 12.62 9.79 -24.62
N LYS A 39 12.92 10.75 -23.74
CA LYS A 39 12.96 10.55 -22.30
C LYS A 39 12.17 11.66 -21.64
N ILE A 40 11.21 11.28 -20.82
CA ILE A 40 10.36 12.16 -20.02
C ILE A 40 10.81 11.98 -18.58
N VAL A 41 11.18 13.07 -17.90
CA VAL A 41 11.62 13.07 -16.51
C VAL A 41 10.65 13.91 -15.71
N PHE A 42 10.27 13.44 -14.52
CA PHE A 42 9.46 14.23 -13.60
C PHE A 42 10.33 15.26 -12.87
N SER A 43 10.02 16.55 -13.04
CA SER A 43 10.86 17.66 -12.58
C SER A 43 11.12 17.66 -11.07
N HIS A 44 10.17 17.16 -10.27
CA HIS A 44 10.27 17.17 -8.80
C HIS A 44 11.05 15.98 -8.23
N LYS A 45 11.26 14.92 -9.01
CA LYS A 45 12.08 13.75 -8.66
C LYS A 45 12.70 13.15 -9.92
N SER A 46 14.00 13.38 -10.13
CA SER A 46 14.75 12.90 -11.30
C SER A 46 14.83 11.37 -11.42
N GLU A 47 14.59 10.65 -10.33
CA GLU A 47 14.48 9.18 -10.31
C GLU A 47 13.25 8.67 -11.06
N TYR A 48 12.22 9.51 -11.23
CA TYR A 48 11.03 9.17 -11.98
C TYR A 48 11.18 9.57 -13.44
N PHE A 49 11.25 8.59 -14.32
CA PHE A 49 11.39 8.79 -15.74
C PHE A 49 10.62 7.75 -16.56
N LEU A 50 10.30 8.13 -17.79
CA LEU A 50 9.79 7.27 -18.83
C LEU A 50 10.69 7.46 -20.06
N SER A 51 11.30 6.39 -20.57
CA SER A 51 12.17 6.47 -21.75
C SER A 51 11.79 5.43 -22.80
N LEU A 52 11.77 5.86 -24.06
CA LEU A 52 11.57 4.99 -25.22
C LEU A 52 12.88 4.89 -26.01
N ALA A 53 13.31 3.67 -26.30
CA ALA A 53 14.49 3.40 -27.11
C ALA A 53 14.20 2.42 -28.26
N GLU A 54 14.84 2.64 -29.40
CA GLU A 54 14.92 1.70 -30.52
C GLU A 54 16.04 0.68 -30.28
N THR A 55 15.72 -0.60 -30.31
CA THR A 55 16.70 -1.69 -30.27
C THR A 55 16.54 -2.59 -31.49
N THR A 56 17.63 -3.14 -32.00
CA THR A 56 17.59 -4.09 -33.11
C THR A 56 17.65 -5.51 -32.57
N LYS A 57 16.61 -6.30 -32.82
CA LYS A 57 16.57 -7.71 -32.46
C LYS A 57 16.81 -8.59 -33.68
N GLN A 58 17.65 -9.61 -33.49
CA GLN A 58 17.94 -10.62 -34.50
C GLN A 58 17.15 -11.88 -34.15
N GLU A 59 16.14 -12.21 -34.95
CA GLU A 59 15.41 -13.46 -34.79
C GLU A 59 15.70 -14.41 -35.96
N ARG A 60 15.85 -15.70 -35.66
CA ARG A 60 15.97 -16.74 -36.67
C ARG A 60 14.58 -17.23 -37.01
N VAL A 61 14.05 -16.79 -38.14
CA VAL A 61 12.74 -17.22 -38.63
C VAL A 61 12.95 -18.33 -39.66
N THR A 62 12.37 -19.50 -39.42
CA THR A 62 12.37 -20.59 -40.42
C THR A 62 11.16 -20.39 -41.31
N VAL A 63 11.40 -20.01 -42.56
CA VAL A 63 10.35 -19.84 -43.56
C VAL A 63 10.15 -21.17 -44.28
N GLU A 64 9.01 -21.81 -44.03
CA GLU A 64 8.59 -23.01 -44.76
C GLU A 64 7.81 -22.61 -46.01
N THR A 65 8.34 -22.96 -47.18
CA THR A 65 7.65 -22.70 -48.45
C THR A 65 6.79 -23.92 -48.80
N LYS A 66 5.45 -23.79 -48.75
CA LYS A 66 4.50 -24.92 -48.90
C LYS A 66 4.59 -25.74 -50.19
N TYR A 67 5.24 -25.25 -51.24
CA TYR A 67 5.26 -25.88 -52.57
C TYR A 67 6.55 -26.64 -52.90
N PHE A 68 7.63 -26.41 -52.16
CA PHE A 68 8.89 -27.13 -52.31
C PHE A 68 9.34 -27.47 -50.90
N GLN A 69 9.51 -28.74 -50.56
CA GLN A 69 9.98 -29.21 -49.24
C GLN A 69 11.42 -28.73 -48.94
N GLN A 70 11.60 -27.41 -48.79
CA GLN A 70 12.83 -26.73 -48.45
C GLN A 70 12.48 -25.69 -47.38
N SER A 71 13.03 -25.88 -46.19
CA SER A 71 13.03 -24.88 -45.14
C SER A 71 14.29 -24.03 -45.28
N ARG A 72 14.14 -22.70 -45.27
CA ARG A 72 15.27 -21.76 -45.16
C ARG A 72 15.16 -21.03 -43.84
N THR A 73 16.18 -21.16 -43.00
CA THR A 73 16.32 -20.34 -41.80
C THR A 73 16.87 -18.99 -42.22
N GLN A 74 16.04 -17.96 -42.16
CA GLN A 74 16.42 -16.58 -42.44
C GLN A 74 16.61 -15.84 -41.13
N GLN A 75 17.74 -15.15 -40.99
CA GLN A 75 17.93 -14.18 -39.91
C GLN A 75 17.18 -12.91 -40.30
N VAL A 76 16.09 -12.61 -39.60
CA VAL A 76 15.32 -11.38 -39.78
C VAL A 76 15.73 -10.43 -38.67
N VAL A 77 16.34 -9.32 -39.05
CA VAL A 77 16.60 -8.21 -38.14
C VAL A 77 15.36 -7.33 -38.15
N HIS A 78 14.73 -7.17 -36.99
CA HIS A 78 13.59 -6.27 -36.83
C HIS A 78 13.89 -5.20 -35.77
N THR A 79 13.33 -4.01 -35.98
CA THR A 79 13.39 -2.92 -35.01
C THR A 79 12.33 -3.18 -33.94
N ALA A 80 12.77 -3.29 -32.70
CA ALA A 80 11.93 -3.38 -31.52
C ALA A 80 12.03 -2.08 -30.71
N TYR A 81 10.97 -1.73 -29.99
CA TYR A 81 10.94 -0.54 -29.16
C TYR A 81 10.89 -0.93 -27.69
N LEU A 82 11.87 -0.48 -26.92
CA LEU A 82 11.97 -0.73 -25.49
C LEU A 82 11.51 0.49 -24.71
N LEU A 83 10.49 0.30 -23.88
CA LEU A 83 9.96 1.28 -22.95
C LEU A 83 10.52 0.99 -21.56
N ARG A 84 11.12 1.99 -20.92
CA ARG A 84 11.55 1.93 -19.51
C ARG A 84 10.76 2.93 -18.69
N LEU A 85 10.28 2.50 -17.53
CA LEU A 85 9.36 3.24 -16.66
C LEU A 85 9.88 3.22 -15.23
N SER A 86 9.91 4.37 -14.58
CA SER A 86 10.20 4.56 -13.15
C SER A 86 9.33 5.71 -12.62
N PRO A 87 8.44 5.50 -11.63
CA PRO A 87 8.19 4.25 -10.93
C PRO A 87 7.36 3.29 -11.78
N GLY A 88 7.64 1.99 -11.64
CA GLY A 88 6.79 0.93 -12.17
C GLY A 88 5.61 0.61 -11.24
N GLU A 89 4.69 -0.23 -11.72
CA GLU A 89 3.51 -0.64 -10.95
C GLU A 89 3.86 -1.54 -9.75
N PHE A 90 4.77 -2.49 -9.94
CA PHE A 90 5.17 -3.47 -8.92
C PHE A 90 6.64 -3.41 -8.53
N LYS A 91 7.47 -2.71 -9.32
CA LYS A 91 8.91 -2.56 -9.13
C LYS A 91 9.28 -1.10 -9.31
N THR A 92 10.35 -0.67 -8.66
CA THR A 92 10.91 0.69 -8.82
C THR A 92 11.15 1.02 -10.29
N GLN A 93 11.57 0.04 -11.10
CA GLN A 93 11.74 0.19 -12.54
C GLN A 93 11.15 -1.01 -13.29
N ILE A 94 10.51 -0.74 -14.43
CA ILE A 94 9.99 -1.73 -15.36
C ILE A 94 10.57 -1.47 -16.75
N GLU A 95 10.95 -2.53 -17.45
CA GLU A 95 11.30 -2.50 -18.87
C GLU A 95 10.31 -3.38 -19.64
N THR A 96 9.64 -2.81 -20.63
CA THR A 96 8.62 -3.47 -21.44
C THR A 96 8.90 -3.21 -22.91
N GLU A 97 8.75 -4.23 -23.74
CA GLU A 97 8.82 -4.07 -25.19
C GLU A 97 7.46 -3.68 -25.76
N ILE A 98 7.44 -2.67 -26.62
CA ILE A 98 6.24 -2.20 -27.31
C ILE A 98 6.40 -2.43 -28.82
N SER A 99 5.28 -2.73 -29.47
CA SER A 99 5.24 -3.05 -30.89
C SER A 99 5.40 -1.78 -31.74
N GLU A 100 4.78 -0.68 -31.30
CA GLU A 100 4.80 0.58 -32.02
C GLU A 100 5.18 1.74 -31.09
N PRO A 101 5.88 2.79 -31.59
CA PRO A 101 6.18 3.98 -30.80
C PRO A 101 4.92 4.62 -30.22
N GLY A 102 3.78 4.52 -30.91
CA GLY A 102 2.50 5.07 -30.47
C GLY A 102 1.97 4.47 -29.17
N ASP A 103 2.39 3.26 -28.81
CA ASP A 103 1.97 2.60 -27.56
C ASP A 103 2.42 3.39 -26.32
N ILE A 104 3.47 4.20 -26.42
CA ILE A 104 3.91 5.11 -25.35
C ILE A 104 2.79 6.03 -24.87
N LEU A 105 1.89 6.47 -25.76
CA LEU A 105 0.82 7.39 -25.43
C LEU A 105 -0.21 6.75 -24.49
N ARG A 106 -0.35 5.42 -24.52
CA ARG A 106 -1.21 4.65 -23.61
C ARG A 106 -0.55 4.38 -22.27
N GLU A 107 0.77 4.32 -22.24
CA GLU A 107 1.56 4.04 -21.04
C GLU A 107 1.83 5.30 -20.21
N ILE A 108 1.91 6.49 -20.83
CA ILE A 108 2.11 7.77 -20.14
C ILE A 108 1.08 7.99 -19.01
N PRO A 109 -0.25 7.89 -19.24
CA PRO A 109 -1.22 8.09 -18.17
C PRO A 109 -1.10 7.06 -17.03
N LYS A 110 -0.77 5.81 -17.35
CA LYS A 110 -0.55 4.75 -16.35
C LYS A 110 0.67 5.06 -15.49
N TRP A 111 1.76 5.48 -16.12
CA TRP A 111 2.98 5.90 -15.44
C TRP A 111 2.73 7.11 -14.51
N CYS A 112 1.96 8.11 -14.95
CA CYS A 112 1.56 9.22 -14.09
C CYS A 112 0.76 8.73 -12.86
N ASN A 113 -0.13 7.76 -13.01
CA ASN A 113 -0.83 7.17 -11.86
C ASN A 113 0.14 6.46 -10.90
N ASN A 114 1.18 5.79 -11.40
CA ASN A 114 2.21 5.17 -10.58
C ASN A 114 3.04 6.20 -9.81
N ILE A 115 3.45 7.31 -10.45
CA ILE A 115 4.11 8.44 -9.76
C ILE A 115 3.26 8.89 -8.58
N ARG A 116 1.96 9.07 -8.82
CA ARG A 116 1.03 9.52 -7.78
C ARG A 116 0.95 8.50 -6.65
N ALA A 117 0.75 7.22 -6.96
CA ALA A 117 0.67 6.15 -5.96
C ALA A 117 1.94 6.10 -5.10
N ASP A 118 3.12 6.21 -5.72
CA ASP A 118 4.41 6.22 -5.02
C ASP A 118 4.56 7.46 -4.13
N LEU A 119 4.18 8.64 -4.61
CA LEU A 119 4.16 9.86 -3.80
C LEU A 119 3.22 9.76 -2.59
N TYR A 120 2.05 9.14 -2.73
CA TYR A 120 1.13 8.92 -1.61
C TYR A 120 1.63 7.87 -0.62
N ALA A 121 2.33 6.83 -1.09
CA ALA A 121 2.91 5.80 -0.24
C ALA A 121 4.09 6.34 0.60
N VAL A 122 4.82 7.32 0.09
CA VAL A 122 5.95 7.96 0.79
C VAL A 122 5.47 8.92 1.88
N ILE A 123 4.25 9.46 1.80
CA ILE A 123 3.70 10.25 2.91
C ILE A 123 3.52 9.29 4.09
N PRO A 124 4.26 9.44 5.21
CA PRO A 124 3.94 8.74 6.42
C PRO A 124 2.58 9.27 6.84
N SER A 125 1.52 8.51 6.55
CA SER A 125 0.29 8.69 7.28
C SER A 125 0.68 8.39 8.71
N ARG A 126 0.93 9.43 9.52
CA ARG A 126 0.94 9.31 10.97
C ARG A 126 -0.48 8.94 11.32
N ASP A 127 -0.80 7.66 11.14
CA ASP A 127 -2.08 7.12 11.52
C ASP A 127 -2.16 7.33 13.02
N PRO A 128 -3.09 8.16 13.53
CA PRO A 128 -3.19 8.40 14.95
C PRO A 128 -3.43 7.09 15.72
N LEU A 129 -3.93 6.04 15.04
CA LEU A 129 -4.02 4.68 15.57
C LEU A 129 -2.65 4.03 15.78
N GLU A 130 -1.67 4.25 14.90
CA GLU A 130 -0.31 3.71 15.05
C GLU A 130 0.42 4.39 16.22
N GLU A 131 0.27 5.71 16.37
CA GLU A 131 0.78 6.40 17.56
C GLU A 131 0.13 5.87 18.84
N LEU A 132 -1.17 5.58 18.79
CA LEU A 132 -1.89 5.00 19.91
C LEU A 132 -1.43 3.58 20.25
N ARG A 133 -1.21 2.75 19.22
CA ARG A 133 -0.66 1.40 19.35
C ARG A 133 0.74 1.43 19.94
N ALA A 134 1.59 2.34 19.48
CA ALA A 134 2.94 2.51 20.02
C ALA A 134 2.91 2.87 21.51
N LYS A 135 2.09 3.86 21.90
CA LYS A 135 1.90 4.24 23.32
C LYS A 135 1.34 3.10 24.16
N LEU A 136 0.39 2.33 23.62
CA LEU A 136 -0.19 1.19 24.33
C LEU A 136 0.87 0.11 24.54
N ASN A 137 1.61 -0.27 23.51
CA ASN A 137 2.65 -1.30 23.59
C ASN A 137 3.77 -0.91 24.56
N GLU A 138 4.23 0.34 24.52
CA GLU A 138 5.22 0.86 25.47
C GLU A 138 4.71 0.75 26.92
N SER A 139 3.44 1.06 27.16
CA SER A 139 2.83 0.96 28.49
C SER A 139 2.69 -0.48 29.00
N ILE A 140 2.62 -1.46 28.10
CA ILE A 140 2.47 -2.89 28.42
C ILE A 140 3.85 -3.53 28.68
N GLU A 141 4.85 -3.24 27.86
CA GLU A 141 6.17 -3.88 27.91
C GLU A 141 6.92 -3.63 29.23
N GLY A 142 6.63 -2.53 29.94
CA GLY A 142 7.26 -2.21 31.22
C GLY A 142 6.60 -2.78 32.48
N ARG A 143 5.49 -3.53 32.38
CA ARG A 143 4.66 -3.87 33.57
C ARG A 143 4.21 -5.32 33.70
N ILE A 144 4.45 -6.16 32.70
CA ILE A 144 4.14 -7.59 32.82
C ILE A 144 5.32 -8.27 33.50
N GLU A 145 5.16 -8.64 34.78
CA GLU A 145 6.22 -9.26 35.60
C GLU A 145 6.72 -10.59 35.02
N ASP A 146 5.87 -11.34 34.31
CA ASP A 146 6.26 -12.54 33.54
C ASP A 146 5.47 -12.64 32.22
N PRO A 147 6.05 -12.17 31.10
CA PRO A 147 5.39 -12.18 29.79
C PRO A 147 5.08 -13.57 29.23
N ASN A 148 5.79 -14.61 29.68
CA ASN A 148 5.67 -15.96 29.14
C ASN A 148 4.76 -16.87 30.00
N ALA A 149 4.40 -16.44 31.21
CA ALA A 149 3.46 -17.16 32.06
C ALA A 149 2.03 -17.13 31.51
N LEU A 150 1.24 -18.16 31.86
CA LEU A 150 -0.21 -18.18 31.68
C LEU A 150 -0.89 -17.47 32.86
N PHE A 151 -2.14 -17.03 32.67
CA PHE A 151 -2.96 -16.46 33.73
C PHE A 151 -3.36 -17.53 34.76
N SER A 152 -3.36 -17.17 36.04
CA SER A 152 -3.98 -17.98 37.11
C SER A 152 -5.52 -17.90 37.03
N GLU A 153 -6.23 -18.82 37.69
CA GLU A 153 -7.70 -18.78 37.73
C GLU A 153 -8.22 -17.47 38.35
N GLU A 154 -7.55 -16.96 39.38
CA GLU A 154 -7.87 -15.68 40.03
C GLU A 154 -7.65 -14.49 39.07
N GLU A 155 -6.60 -14.52 38.24
CA GLU A 155 -6.37 -13.49 37.24
C GLU A 155 -7.36 -13.59 36.07
N LEU A 156 -7.81 -14.80 35.72
CA LEU A 156 -8.84 -15.00 34.69
C LEU A 156 -10.19 -14.46 35.14
N GLU A 157 -10.58 -14.66 36.41
CA GLU A 157 -11.78 -14.04 36.98
C GLU A 157 -11.68 -12.50 36.96
N ALA A 158 -10.54 -11.95 37.36
CA ALA A 158 -10.29 -10.51 37.30
C ALA A 158 -10.36 -9.95 35.87
N VAL A 159 -9.87 -10.70 34.87
CA VAL A 159 -9.99 -10.36 33.45
C VAL A 159 -11.45 -10.39 33.01
N ASP A 160 -12.19 -11.44 33.37
CA ASP A 160 -13.61 -11.60 33.01
C ASP A 160 -14.47 -10.45 33.54
N GLU A 161 -14.29 -10.08 34.82
CA GLU A 161 -14.99 -8.96 35.46
C GLU A 161 -14.66 -7.61 34.80
N ARG A 162 -13.39 -7.38 34.43
CA ARG A 162 -12.95 -6.15 33.76
C ARG A 162 -13.59 -5.99 32.39
N PHE A 163 -13.62 -7.05 31.58
CA PHE A 163 -14.29 -7.01 30.28
C PHE A 163 -15.80 -6.76 30.42
N ASP A 164 -16.45 -7.31 31.46
CA ASP A 164 -17.88 -7.06 31.70
C ASP A 164 -18.15 -5.63 32.14
N LYS A 165 -17.29 -5.06 33.00
CA LYS A 165 -17.37 -3.64 33.39
C LYS A 165 -17.22 -2.72 32.19
N ILE A 166 -16.22 -2.97 31.35
CA ILE A 166 -15.95 -2.13 30.17
C ILE A 166 -17.04 -2.29 29.13
N PHE A 167 -17.60 -3.50 28.97
CA PHE A 167 -18.77 -3.69 28.11
C PHE A 167 -19.98 -2.88 28.59
N LYS A 168 -20.24 -2.81 29.91
CA LYS A 168 -21.30 -1.96 30.46
C LYS A 168 -21.05 -0.48 30.16
N GLU A 169 -19.82 0.00 30.32
CA GLU A 169 -19.46 1.38 29.97
C GLU A 169 -19.68 1.68 28.47
N PHE A 170 -19.40 0.72 27.58
CA PHE A 170 -19.73 0.84 26.15
C PHE A 170 -21.24 0.90 25.88
N VAL A 171 -22.04 0.16 26.64
CA VAL A 171 -23.51 0.19 26.54
C VAL A 171 -24.05 1.54 27.02
N ASP A 172 -23.52 2.08 28.11
CA ASP A 172 -23.92 3.38 28.64
C ASP A 172 -23.52 4.53 27.70
N LEU A 173 -22.36 4.40 27.04
CA LEU A 173 -21.84 5.37 26.06
C LEU A 173 -22.40 5.17 24.64
N LYS A 174 -23.30 4.21 24.44
CA LYS A 174 -23.93 3.93 23.14
C LYS A 174 -24.55 5.19 22.53
N GLU A 175 -25.21 6.00 23.34
CA GLU A 175 -25.86 7.24 22.91
C GLU A 175 -24.85 8.33 22.55
N GLN A 176 -23.75 8.45 23.31
CA GLN A 176 -22.72 9.47 23.08
C GLN A 176 -21.82 9.14 21.87
N LEU A 177 -21.54 7.85 21.64
CA LEU A 177 -20.68 7.38 20.56
C LEU A 177 -21.45 7.01 19.28
N SER A 178 -22.78 7.18 19.26
CA SER A 178 -23.64 6.81 18.11
C SER A 178 -23.44 5.37 17.64
N LEU A 179 -23.20 4.44 18.57
CA LEU A 179 -22.92 3.04 18.23
C LEU A 179 -24.21 2.31 17.83
N THR A 180 -24.19 1.66 16.68
CA THR A 180 -25.28 0.80 16.24
C THR A 180 -25.32 -0.52 17.02
N GLN A 181 -26.49 -1.14 17.10
CA GLN A 181 -26.64 -2.45 17.77
C GLN A 181 -25.76 -3.53 17.14
N GLN A 182 -25.51 -3.46 15.83
CA GLN A 182 -24.61 -4.38 15.11
C GLN A 182 -23.13 -4.15 15.47
N GLN A 183 -22.73 -2.93 15.81
CA GLN A 183 -21.36 -2.64 16.26
C GLN A 183 -21.15 -3.14 17.69
N LEU A 184 -22.15 -2.96 18.57
CA LEU A 184 -22.10 -3.48 19.94
C LEU A 184 -22.04 -5.01 19.98
N SER A 185 -22.80 -5.71 19.14
CA SER A 185 -22.74 -7.19 19.11
C SER A 185 -21.39 -7.70 18.60
N LYS A 186 -20.73 -6.98 17.67
CA LYS A 186 -19.36 -7.30 17.24
C LYS A 186 -18.35 -7.12 18.36
N ILE A 187 -18.42 -6.00 19.09
CA ILE A 187 -17.55 -5.75 20.25
C ILE A 187 -17.76 -6.83 21.31
N GLN A 188 -19.02 -7.22 21.57
CA GLN A 188 -19.34 -8.29 22.53
C GLN A 188 -18.72 -9.64 22.12
N ALA A 189 -18.81 -10.00 20.84
CA ALA A 189 -18.21 -11.23 20.33
C ALA A 189 -16.68 -11.21 20.47
N GLU A 190 -16.04 -10.09 20.15
CA GLU A 190 -14.60 -9.91 20.34
C GLU A 190 -14.20 -10.01 21.82
N PHE A 191 -14.99 -9.46 22.74
CA PHE A 191 -14.72 -9.55 24.17
C PHE A 191 -14.77 -11.01 24.65
N GLN A 192 -15.72 -11.81 24.19
CA GLN A 192 -15.77 -13.24 24.50
C GLN A 192 -14.58 -14.00 23.90
N GLU A 193 -14.10 -13.60 22.72
CA GLU A 193 -12.87 -14.14 22.14
C GLU A 193 -11.62 -13.77 22.96
N PHE A 194 -11.56 -12.54 23.48
CA PHE A 194 -10.47 -12.11 24.38
C PHE A 194 -10.46 -12.87 25.70
N LYS A 195 -11.64 -13.10 26.30
CA LYS A 195 -11.80 -13.92 27.51
C LYS A 195 -11.35 -15.37 27.30
N SER A 196 -11.79 -16.00 26.21
CA SER A 196 -11.41 -17.39 25.91
C SER A 196 -9.92 -17.52 25.57
N SER A 197 -9.34 -16.56 24.86
CA SER A 197 -7.91 -16.56 24.52
C SER A 197 -6.99 -16.29 25.72
N ALA A 198 -7.46 -15.59 26.76
CA ALA A 198 -6.70 -15.39 28.00
C ALA A 198 -6.34 -16.71 28.69
N ARG A 199 -7.14 -17.76 28.49
CA ARG A 199 -6.91 -19.10 29.09
C ARG A 199 -5.79 -19.89 28.40
N VAL A 200 -5.41 -19.51 27.18
CA VAL A 200 -4.51 -20.29 26.31
C VAL A 200 -3.22 -19.53 26.04
N TYR A 201 -3.28 -18.20 25.95
CA TYR A 201 -2.14 -17.39 25.56
C TYR A 201 -1.32 -16.90 26.74
N PRO A 202 0.02 -16.85 26.61
CA PRO A 202 0.88 -16.18 27.58
C PRO A 202 0.48 -14.72 27.79
N LYS A 203 0.61 -14.21 29.01
CA LYS A 203 0.19 -12.86 29.43
C LYS A 203 0.68 -11.77 28.50
N GLY A 204 1.96 -11.80 28.12
CA GLY A 204 2.57 -10.81 27.23
C GLY A 204 2.01 -10.85 25.81
N MET A 205 1.83 -12.06 25.27
CA MET A 205 1.26 -12.26 23.93
C MET A 205 -0.21 -11.86 23.90
N TRP A 206 -0.96 -12.29 24.90
CA TRP A 206 -2.38 -11.95 25.05
C TRP A 206 -2.57 -10.44 25.16
N ALA A 207 -1.82 -9.75 26.01
CA ALA A 207 -1.97 -8.30 26.21
C ALA A 207 -1.70 -7.51 24.91
N LYS A 208 -0.64 -7.87 24.18
CA LYS A 208 -0.32 -7.23 22.89
C LYS A 208 -1.39 -7.51 21.83
N MET A 209 -1.81 -8.76 21.70
CA MET A 209 -2.81 -9.17 20.70
C MET A 209 -4.17 -8.54 20.98
N THR A 210 -4.64 -8.63 22.23
CA THR A 210 -5.91 -8.08 22.68
C THR A 210 -5.92 -6.56 22.58
N GLY A 211 -4.85 -5.88 23.01
CA GLY A 211 -4.73 -4.42 22.87
C GLY A 211 -4.78 -3.95 21.42
N ASN A 212 -4.00 -4.58 20.54
CA ASN A 212 -3.97 -4.22 19.11
C ASN A 212 -5.31 -4.50 18.41
N ARG A 213 -5.96 -5.63 18.71
CA ARG A 213 -7.28 -5.98 18.16
C ARG A 213 -8.37 -5.05 18.70
N PHE A 214 -8.40 -4.81 20.01
CA PHE A 214 -9.36 -3.90 20.64
C PHE A 214 -9.28 -2.51 20.02
N LEU A 215 -8.08 -1.91 19.95
CA LEU A 215 -7.89 -0.62 19.30
C LEU A 215 -8.31 -0.67 17.83
N GLY A 216 -7.88 -1.68 17.06
CA GLY A 216 -8.21 -1.77 15.64
C GLY A 216 -9.72 -1.90 15.34
N SER A 217 -10.46 -2.61 16.19
CA SER A 217 -11.90 -2.82 16.02
C SER A 217 -12.72 -1.66 16.53
N THR A 218 -12.37 -1.09 17.69
CA THR A 218 -13.12 0.02 18.29
C THR A 218 -12.80 1.38 17.67
N TRP A 219 -11.57 1.59 17.19
CA TRP A 219 -11.15 2.84 16.52
C TRP A 219 -12.04 3.20 15.33
N LYS A 220 -12.53 2.19 14.59
CA LYS A 220 -13.41 2.38 13.43
C LYS A 220 -14.75 2.99 13.77
N PHE A 221 -15.14 2.93 15.05
CA PHE A 221 -16.43 3.42 15.51
C PHE A 221 -16.33 4.81 16.14
N VAL A 222 -15.12 5.33 16.33
CA VAL A 222 -14.88 6.53 17.13
C VAL A 222 -14.07 7.55 16.34
N ASN A 223 -14.77 8.52 15.76
CA ASN A 223 -14.18 9.55 14.89
C ASN A 223 -13.78 10.84 15.62
N THR A 224 -14.16 11.00 16.89
CA THR A 224 -13.88 12.21 17.68
C THR A 224 -12.59 12.07 18.50
N SER A 225 -11.90 13.18 18.74
CA SER A 225 -10.71 13.22 19.61
C SER A 225 -11.03 12.73 21.03
N GLU A 226 -12.19 13.11 21.57
CA GLU A 226 -12.65 12.72 22.90
C GLU A 226 -12.87 11.21 23.01
N GLY A 227 -13.56 10.62 22.03
CA GLY A 227 -13.78 9.17 22.03
C GLY A 227 -12.48 8.39 21.81
N ARG A 228 -11.52 8.93 21.06
CA ARG A 228 -10.20 8.29 20.87
C ARG A 228 -9.41 8.26 22.17
N THR A 229 -9.45 9.33 22.97
CA THR A 229 -8.87 9.35 24.32
C THR A 229 -9.58 8.37 25.25
N PHE A 230 -10.92 8.35 25.22
CA PHE A 230 -11.70 7.37 25.97
C PHE A 230 -11.31 5.92 25.64
N LEU A 231 -11.22 5.57 24.35
CA LEU A 231 -10.81 4.22 23.92
C LEU A 231 -9.40 3.85 24.41
N PHE A 232 -8.48 4.81 24.41
CA PHE A 232 -7.14 4.59 24.93
C PHE A 232 -7.15 4.29 26.42
N ASP A 233 -7.90 5.06 27.20
CA ASP A 233 -8.05 4.86 28.63
C ASP A 233 -8.71 3.50 28.94
N GLN A 234 -9.70 3.09 28.14
CA GLN A 234 -10.32 1.76 28.26
C GLN A 234 -9.35 0.62 27.89
N ALA A 235 -8.58 0.76 26.81
CA ALA A 235 -7.56 -0.22 26.41
C ALA A 235 -6.51 -0.38 27.51
N ARG A 236 -6.10 0.73 28.11
CA ARG A 236 -5.17 0.80 29.23
C ARG A 236 -5.74 0.09 30.48
N ARG A 237 -7.01 0.36 30.82
CA ARG A 237 -7.73 -0.31 31.93
C ARG A 237 -7.85 -1.82 31.74
N LEU A 238 -8.19 -2.28 30.54
CA LEU A 238 -8.31 -3.71 30.20
C LEU A 238 -7.02 -4.48 30.49
N LEU A 239 -5.88 -3.89 30.13
CA LEU A 239 -4.58 -4.58 30.15
C LEU A 239 -3.81 -4.40 31.46
N GLY A 240 -4.50 -4.05 32.54
CA GLY A 240 -3.91 -4.00 33.89
C GLY A 240 -3.60 -2.61 34.40
N GLN A 241 -4.25 -1.57 33.88
CA GLN A 241 -4.05 -0.20 34.37
C GLN A 241 -5.38 0.51 34.61
N GLY A 242 -6.06 0.14 35.69
CA GLY A 242 -7.05 0.99 36.32
C GLY A 242 -6.90 0.86 37.82
N ASP A 243 -6.43 1.91 38.47
CA ASP A 243 -7.01 2.28 39.76
C ASP A 243 -8.51 2.57 39.54
#